data_AF-A0A2N1TMC3-F1
#
_entry.id   AF-A0A2N1TMC3-F1
#
_cell.length_a   1.000
_cell.length_b   1.000
_cell.length_c   1.000
_cell.angle_alpha   90.00
_cell.angle_beta   90.00
_cell.angle_gamma   90.00
#
_symmetry.space_group_name_H-M   'P 1'
#
loop_
_entity.id
_entity.type
_entity.pdbx_description
1 polymer ?
#
loop_
_entity_poly.entity_id
_entity_poly.type
_entity_poly.pdbx_seq_one_letter_code
_entity_poly.pdbx_strand_id
1 'polypeptide(L)'
;MKLTNDRRAGLAGLVLVIFIIIGLVGIYFGNQWFSQKYYIRLFDGDVIRYLDIPPYAERLTSADQELLGVCDINVATSKDQVNNFFNSTCNRYGYLCKTVDGGIVIELRRNYTIKGEYNSNTLQLRWTPVLPEKLKAKAAALTKTDK
;
A
#
# COMPACT_ATOMS: atom_id res chain seq x y z
N MET A 1 -33.69 -4.80 -49.98
CA MET A 1 -32.94 -3.71 -49.31
C MET A 1 -32.59 -4.17 -47.89
N LYS A 2 -31.42 -4.79 -47.68
CA LYS A 2 -30.94 -5.25 -46.36
C LYS A 2 -29.75 -4.37 -45.98
N LEU A 3 -30.01 -3.27 -45.29
CA LEU A 3 -29.01 -2.29 -44.84
C LEU A 3 -29.51 -1.62 -43.56
N THR A 4 -29.74 -2.40 -42.51
CA THR A 4 -30.13 -1.85 -41.19
C THR A 4 -29.55 -2.59 -39.99
N ASN A 5 -28.93 -3.76 -40.16
CA ASN A 5 -28.37 -4.53 -39.04
C ASN A 5 -26.92 -4.15 -38.67
N ASP A 6 -26.09 -3.74 -39.62
CA ASP A 6 -24.67 -3.47 -39.35
C ASP A 6 -24.43 -2.23 -38.47
N ARG A 7 -25.27 -1.19 -38.60
CA ARG A 7 -25.18 0.02 -37.77
C ARG A 7 -25.59 -0.22 -36.32
N ARG A 8 -26.59 -1.08 -36.06
CA ARG A 8 -27.04 -1.41 -34.70
C ARG A 8 -26.07 -2.34 -33.99
N ALA A 9 -25.50 -3.31 -34.70
CA ALA A 9 -24.44 -4.18 -34.18
C ALA A 9 -23.15 -3.38 -33.88
N GLY A 10 -22.77 -2.44 -34.75
CA GLY A 10 -21.63 -1.54 -34.51
C GLY A 10 -21.82 -0.61 -33.30
N LEU A 11 -23.02 -0.05 -33.11
CA LEU A 11 -23.32 0.79 -31.95
C LEU A 11 -23.33 -0.02 -30.64
N ALA A 12 -23.96 -1.21 -30.64
CA ALA A 12 -23.97 -2.08 -29.48
C ALA A 12 -22.56 -2.56 -29.09
N GLY A 13 -21.71 -2.89 -30.08
CA GLY A 13 -20.31 -3.22 -29.86
C GLY A 13 -19.52 -2.04 -29.27
N LEU A 14 -19.73 -0.83 -29.77
CA LEU A 14 -19.08 0.37 -29.24
C LEU A 14 -19.50 0.68 -27.80
N VAL A 15 -20.78 0.52 -27.47
CA VAL A 15 -21.28 0.68 -26.10
C VAL A 15 -20.64 -0.36 -25.17
N LEU A 16 -20.55 -1.63 -25.58
CA LEU A 16 -19.88 -2.68 -24.80
C LEU A 16 -18.42 -2.32 -24.52
N VAL A 17 -17.68 -1.85 -25.53
CA VAL A 17 -16.28 -1.46 -25.37
C VAL A 17 -16.13 -0.30 -24.37
N ILE A 18 -17.02 0.70 -24.43
CA ILE A 18 -17.03 1.81 -23.46
C ILE A 18 -17.25 1.29 -22.03
N PHE A 19 -18.22 0.38 -21.83
CA PHE A 19 -18.47 -0.22 -20.52
C PHE A 19 -17.26 -1.00 -19.99
N ILE A 20 -16.58 -1.76 -20.86
CA ILE A 20 -15.36 -2.48 -20.49
C ILE A 20 -14.26 -1.49 -20.06
N ILE A 21 -14.05 -0.41 -20.82
CA ILE A 21 -13.06 0.62 -20.49
C ILE A 21 -13.38 1.24 -19.13
N ILE A 22 -14.63 1.65 -18.88
CA ILE A 22 -15.05 2.23 -17.60
C ILE A 22 -14.85 1.22 -16.46
N GLY A 23 -15.20 -0.05 -16.67
CA GLY A 23 -14.98 -1.12 -15.69
C GLY A 23 -13.50 -1.31 -15.35
N LEU A 24 -12.63 -1.37 -16.37
CA LEU A 24 -11.18 -1.50 -16.17
C LEU A 24 -10.58 -0.30 -15.45
N VAL A 25 -11.00 0.92 -15.81
CA VAL A 25 -10.60 2.15 -15.14
C VAL A 25 -11.03 2.13 -13.68
N GLY A 26 -12.29 1.77 -13.41
CA GLY A 26 -12.82 1.64 -12.04
C GLY A 26 -12.05 0.62 -11.19
N ILE A 27 -11.71 -0.54 -11.77
CA ILE A 27 -10.90 -1.57 -11.09
C ILE A 27 -9.49 -1.03 -10.79
N TYR A 28 -8.86 -0.36 -11.76
CA TYR A 28 -7.51 0.18 -11.58
C TYR A 28 -7.45 1.21 -10.46
N PHE A 29 -8.31 2.23 -10.50
CA PHE A 29 -8.35 3.28 -9.47
C PHE A 29 -8.83 2.72 -8.12
N GLY A 30 -9.78 1.79 -8.12
CA GLY A 30 -10.23 1.10 -6.92
C GLY A 30 -9.11 0.34 -6.22
N ASN A 31 -8.26 -0.36 -6.99
CA ASN A 31 -7.13 -1.10 -6.43
C ASN A 31 -6.04 -0.18 -5.86
N GLN A 32 -5.77 0.96 -6.53
CA GLN A 32 -4.84 1.97 -6.01
C GLN A 32 -5.36 2.58 -4.71
N TRP A 33 -6.64 2.96 -4.68
CA TRP A 33 -7.29 3.48 -3.48
C TRP A 33 -7.28 2.47 -2.32
N PHE A 34 -7.58 1.22 -2.62
CA PHE A 34 -7.56 0.13 -1.64
C PHE A 34 -6.15 -0.10 -1.07
N SER A 35 -5.14 -0.10 -1.93
CA SER A 35 -3.74 -0.21 -1.52
C SER A 35 -3.29 0.99 -0.68
N GLN A 36 -3.71 2.21 -1.04
CA GLN A 36 -3.44 3.41 -0.25
C GLN A 36 -4.05 3.29 1.15
N LYS A 37 -5.28 2.79 1.26
CA LYS A 37 -6.06 2.84 2.51
C LYS A 37 -5.76 1.70 3.48
N TYR A 38 -5.50 0.49 3.00
CA TYR A 38 -5.55 -0.71 3.84
C TYR A 38 -4.21 -1.40 4.08
N TYR A 39 -3.22 -1.20 3.21
CA TYR A 39 -1.98 -1.97 3.28
C TYR A 39 -0.72 -1.13 3.10
N ILE A 40 0.33 -1.57 3.74
CA ILE A 40 1.71 -1.14 3.54
C ILE A 40 2.44 -2.27 2.81
N ARG A 41 2.90 -2.01 1.58
CA ARG A 41 3.73 -2.96 0.83
C ARG A 41 5.17 -2.86 1.30
N LEU A 42 5.73 -4.02 1.57
CA LEU A 42 7.09 -4.21 2.08
C LEU A 42 7.86 -4.99 1.01
N PHE A 43 8.69 -4.26 0.26
CA PHE A 43 9.44 -4.84 -0.85
C PHE A 43 10.65 -5.63 -0.32
N ASP A 44 10.62 -6.94 -0.52
CA ASP A 44 11.62 -7.89 -0.04
C ASP A 44 12.20 -8.70 -1.21
N GLY A 45 12.88 -8.00 -2.11
CA GLY A 45 13.39 -8.54 -3.37
C GLY A 45 12.26 -8.76 -4.37
N ASP A 46 12.12 -9.98 -4.87
CA ASP A 46 11.05 -10.34 -5.80
C ASP A 46 9.71 -10.61 -5.10
N VAL A 47 9.69 -10.63 -3.77
CA VAL A 47 8.49 -10.85 -2.97
C VAL A 47 7.99 -9.52 -2.42
N ILE A 48 6.69 -9.27 -2.54
CA ILE A 48 6.00 -8.18 -1.86
C ILE A 48 5.28 -8.75 -0.65
N ARG A 49 5.67 -8.28 0.53
CA ARG A 49 4.99 -8.57 1.79
C ARG A 49 4.03 -7.44 2.13
N TYR A 50 3.08 -7.72 3.01
CA TYR A 50 2.06 -6.77 3.40
C TYR A 50 2.02 -6.61 4.91
N LEU A 51 1.70 -5.40 5.34
CA LEU A 51 1.32 -5.06 6.70
C LEU A 51 0.02 -4.26 6.64
N ASP A 52 -0.95 -4.61 7.47
CA ASP A 52 -2.24 -3.92 7.47
C ASP A 52 -2.13 -2.56 8.17
N ILE A 53 -2.90 -1.61 7.67
CA ILE A 53 -3.12 -0.34 8.35
C ILE A 53 -4.24 -0.55 9.39
N PRO A 54 -4.06 -0.12 10.66
CA PRO A 54 -5.12 -0.21 11.65
C PRO A 54 -6.41 0.48 11.17
N PRO A 55 -7.61 -0.07 11.44
CA PRO A 55 -8.87 0.45 10.92
C PRO A 55 -9.23 1.86 11.42
N TYR A 56 -8.58 2.30 12.50
CA TYR A 56 -8.70 3.62 13.12
C TYR A 56 -7.49 4.52 12.83
N ALA A 57 -6.62 4.12 11.92
CA ALA A 57 -5.49 4.90 11.46
C ALA A 57 -5.70 5.38 10.02
N GLU A 58 -5.09 6.51 9.68
CA GLU A 58 -5.12 7.07 8.33
C GLU A 58 -3.70 7.24 7.83
N ARG A 59 -3.43 6.76 6.62
CA ARG A 59 -2.13 6.95 5.98
C ARG A 59 -1.94 8.40 5.58
N LEU A 60 -0.81 8.98 5.98
CA LEU A 60 -0.42 10.36 5.65
C LEU A 60 0.49 10.43 4.41
N THR A 61 1.36 9.44 4.20
CA THR A 61 2.28 9.38 3.06
C THR A 61 1.63 8.71 1.85
N SER A 62 2.05 9.04 0.62
CA SER A 62 1.61 8.27 -0.57
C SER A 62 2.08 6.80 -0.47
N ALA A 63 1.30 5.84 -0.98
CA ALA A 63 1.70 4.44 -1.08
C ALA A 63 2.97 4.26 -1.93
N ASP A 64 3.31 5.19 -2.81
CA ASP A 64 4.55 5.13 -3.58
C ASP A 64 5.79 5.32 -2.69
N GLN A 65 5.66 5.99 -1.53
CA GLN A 65 6.75 6.20 -0.57
C GLN A 65 7.20 4.90 0.13
N GLU A 66 6.43 3.81 -0.02
CA GLU A 66 6.85 2.46 0.40
C GLU A 66 8.11 1.99 -0.32
N LEU A 67 8.33 2.47 -1.55
CA LEU A 67 9.55 2.21 -2.32
C LEU A 67 10.78 2.86 -1.67
N LEU A 68 10.59 3.87 -0.84
CA LEU A 68 11.63 4.55 -0.09
C LEU A 68 11.72 4.05 1.36
N GLY A 69 10.86 3.11 1.76
CA GLY A 69 10.88 2.57 3.11
C GLY A 69 10.19 3.46 4.13
N VAL A 70 9.23 4.28 3.69
CA VAL A 70 8.59 5.30 4.51
C VAL A 70 7.08 5.10 4.49
N CYS A 71 6.48 5.04 5.68
CA CYS A 71 5.04 5.17 5.83
C CYS A 71 4.72 5.91 7.11
N ASP A 72 3.99 7.01 7.02
CA ASP A 72 3.44 7.70 8.19
C ASP A 72 1.95 7.43 8.28
N ILE A 73 1.49 7.08 9.47
CA ILE A 73 0.07 6.89 9.76
C ILE A 73 -0.33 7.80 10.92
N ASN A 74 -1.41 8.55 10.73
CA ASN A 74 -2.10 9.24 11.80
C ASN A 74 -2.93 8.22 12.59
N VAL A 75 -2.81 8.25 13.90
CA VAL A 75 -3.47 7.34 14.82
C VAL A 75 -4.51 8.13 15.61
N ALA A 76 -5.78 7.78 15.44
CA ALA A 76 -6.89 8.43 16.16
C ALA A 76 -7.26 7.74 17.50
N THR A 77 -6.39 6.86 18.02
CA THR A 77 -6.61 6.09 19.26
C THR A 77 -5.34 5.99 20.10
N SER A 78 -5.38 5.21 21.19
CA SER A 78 -4.21 4.98 22.05
C SER A 78 -3.12 4.16 21.37
N LYS A 79 -1.86 4.45 21.74
CA LYS A 79 -0.68 3.72 21.25
C LYS A 79 -0.78 2.21 21.54
N ASP A 80 -1.33 1.83 22.69
CA ASP A 80 -1.50 0.42 23.07
C ASP A 80 -2.44 -0.35 22.13
N GLN A 81 -3.55 0.28 21.70
CA GLN A 81 -4.46 -0.38 20.75
C GLN A 81 -3.77 -0.62 19.41
N VAL A 82 -3.01 0.35 18.93
CA VAL A 82 -2.21 0.24 17.70
C VAL A 82 -1.17 -0.86 17.82
N ASN A 83 -0.43 -0.88 18.93
CA ASN A 83 0.58 -1.89 19.22
C ASN A 83 -0.04 -3.30 19.24
N ASN A 84 -1.19 -3.45 19.89
CA ASN A 84 -1.94 -4.71 19.91
C ASN A 84 -2.43 -5.13 18.52
N PHE A 85 -2.89 -4.18 17.70
CA PHE A 85 -3.27 -4.45 16.32
C PHE A 85 -2.07 -4.94 15.49
N PHE A 86 -0.92 -4.27 15.58
CA PHE A 86 0.29 -4.70 14.88
C PHE A 86 0.80 -6.04 15.39
N ASN A 87 0.78 -6.29 16.70
CA ASN A 87 1.11 -7.60 17.26
C ASN A 87 0.22 -8.71 16.67
N SER A 88 -1.10 -8.49 16.62
CA SER A 88 -2.05 -9.44 16.02
C SER A 88 -1.79 -9.66 14.52
N THR A 89 -1.58 -8.58 13.79
CA THR A 89 -1.32 -8.61 12.34
C THR A 89 0.00 -9.33 12.04
N CYS A 90 1.05 -9.06 12.82
CA CYS A 90 2.33 -9.72 12.69
C CYS A 90 2.24 -11.20 12.98
N ASN A 91 1.52 -11.60 14.04
CA ASN A 91 1.27 -13.01 14.34
C ASN A 91 0.57 -13.72 13.18
N ARG A 92 -0.42 -13.08 12.55
CA ARG A 92 -1.12 -13.63 11.38
C ARG A 92 -0.20 -13.84 10.18
N TYR A 93 0.78 -12.96 9.97
CA TYR A 93 1.74 -13.05 8.87
C TYR A 93 3.03 -13.81 9.19
N GLY A 94 3.20 -14.26 10.44
CA GLY A 94 4.43 -14.93 10.89
C GLY A 94 5.62 -13.98 11.07
N TYR A 95 5.37 -12.68 11.30
CA TYR A 95 6.41 -11.69 11.63
C TYR A 95 6.60 -11.61 13.14
N LEU A 96 7.80 -11.19 13.58
CA LEU A 96 8.11 -10.95 14.98
C LEU A 96 7.87 -9.48 15.31
N CYS A 97 6.84 -9.18 16.11
CA CYS A 97 6.58 -7.83 16.58
C CYS A 97 7.02 -7.67 18.03
N LYS A 98 7.72 -6.57 18.32
CA LYS A 98 8.16 -6.18 19.66
C LYS A 98 7.74 -4.74 19.91
N THR A 99 7.01 -4.51 21.00
CA THR A 99 6.76 -3.16 21.49
C THR A 99 8.00 -2.68 22.23
N VAL A 100 8.43 -1.45 21.95
CA VAL A 100 9.55 -0.79 22.62
C VAL A 100 9.06 0.51 23.24
N ASP A 101 9.85 1.11 24.13
CA ASP A 101 9.47 2.39 24.72
C ASP A 101 9.33 3.45 23.61
N GLY A 102 8.14 4.05 23.52
CA GLY A 102 7.80 5.02 22.48
C GLY A 102 7.57 4.47 21.06
N GLY A 103 7.51 3.15 20.84
CA GLY A 103 7.40 2.60 19.47
C GLY A 103 7.14 1.11 19.32
N ILE A 104 7.32 0.62 18.08
CA ILE A 104 7.23 -0.79 17.70
C ILE A 104 8.39 -1.18 16.79
N VAL A 105 8.80 -2.44 16.85
CA VAL A 105 9.78 -3.02 15.95
C VAL A 105 9.19 -4.30 15.38
N ILE A 106 9.12 -4.38 14.06
CA ILE A 106 8.59 -5.55 13.34
C ILE A 106 9.72 -6.17 12.53
N GLU A 107 10.09 -7.40 12.84
CA GLU A 107 11.09 -8.18 12.12
C GLU A 107 10.40 -9.21 11.23
N LEU A 108 10.61 -9.07 9.91
CA LEU A 108 10.00 -9.96 8.91
C LEU A 108 10.90 -11.18 8.63
N ARG A 109 12.20 -10.95 8.59
CA ARG A 109 13.26 -11.96 8.46
C ARG A 109 14.58 -11.37 8.94
N ARG A 110 15.62 -12.20 9.05
CA ARG A 110 16.99 -11.74 9.36
C ARG A 110 17.37 -10.58 8.43
N ASN A 111 17.69 -9.43 9.02
CA ASN A 111 18.08 -8.18 8.36
C ASN A 111 16.96 -7.41 7.63
N TYR A 112 15.69 -7.75 7.85
CA TYR A 112 14.55 -6.95 7.37
C TYR A 112 13.67 -6.54 8.55
N THR A 113 13.84 -5.30 9.00
CA THR A 113 13.17 -4.75 10.18
C THR A 113 12.50 -3.43 9.86
N ILE A 114 11.27 -3.28 10.34
CA ILE A 114 10.51 -2.04 10.34
C ILE A 114 10.61 -1.45 11.73
N LYS A 115 11.02 -0.19 11.82
CA LYS A 115 11.03 0.59 13.06
C LYS A 115 9.85 1.57 13.00
N GLY A 116 8.98 1.49 13.99
CA GLY A 116 7.87 2.40 14.21
C GLY A 116 8.15 3.28 15.41
N GLU A 117 8.12 4.59 15.22
CA GLU A 117 8.31 5.57 16.31
C GLU A 117 7.08 6.48 16.40
N TYR A 118 6.57 6.68 17.61
CA TYR A 118 5.45 7.58 17.84
C TYR A 118 5.92 9.02 18.00
N ASN A 119 5.47 9.89 17.11
CA ASN A 119 5.55 11.33 17.28
C ASN A 119 4.14 11.90 17.45
N SER A 120 3.77 12.21 18.69
CA SER A 120 2.42 12.64 19.07
C SER A 120 1.36 11.60 18.63
N ASN A 121 0.49 11.95 17.69
CA ASN A 121 -0.52 11.06 17.12
C ASN A 121 -0.07 10.36 15.83
N THR A 122 1.15 10.60 15.36
CA THR A 122 1.68 9.98 14.15
C THR A 122 2.58 8.82 14.52
N LEU A 123 2.33 7.64 13.94
CA LEU A 123 3.29 6.54 13.95
C LEU A 123 4.10 6.59 12.64
N GLN A 124 5.40 6.81 12.78
CA GLN A 124 6.34 6.86 11.67
C GLN A 124 6.99 5.49 11.49
N LEU A 125 6.66 4.80 10.41
CA LEU A 125 7.24 3.50 10.06
C LEU A 125 8.37 3.69 9.05
N ARG A 126 9.55 3.15 9.38
CA ARG A 126 10.77 3.25 8.59
C ARG A 126 11.40 1.87 8.41
N TRP A 127 11.79 1.54 7.19
CA TRP A 127 12.51 0.30 6.86
C TRP A 127 13.43 0.52 5.67
N THR A 128 14.26 -0.48 5.35
CA THR A 128 15.09 -0.48 4.14
C THR A 128 14.49 -1.44 3.12
N PRO A 129 13.81 -0.97 2.07
CA PRO A 129 13.21 -1.84 1.07
C PRO A 129 14.29 -2.50 0.21
N VAL A 130 14.07 -3.77 -0.12
CA VAL A 130 14.89 -4.51 -1.08
C VAL A 130 14.14 -4.51 -2.40
N LEU A 131 14.56 -3.66 -3.33
CA LEU A 131 13.83 -3.44 -4.58
C LEU A 131 14.40 -4.29 -5.74
N PRO A 132 13.54 -4.90 -6.57
CA PRO A 132 13.95 -5.47 -7.85
C PRO A 132 14.35 -4.35 -8.81
N GLU A 133 15.20 -4.66 -9.81
CA GLU A 133 15.73 -3.67 -10.78
C GLU A 133 14.65 -2.79 -11.41
N LYS A 134 13.49 -3.36 -11.73
CA LYS A 134 12.35 -2.66 -12.33
C LYS A 134 11.79 -1.53 -11.45
N LEU A 135 11.93 -1.63 -10.13
CA LEU A 135 11.39 -0.65 -9.18
C LEU A 135 12.45 0.35 -8.70
N LYS A 136 13.75 0.06 -8.86
CA LYS A 136 14.84 0.99 -8.49
C LYS A 136 14.74 2.34 -9.21
N ALA A 137 14.43 2.31 -10.50
CA ALA A 137 14.24 3.54 -11.29
C ALA A 137 13.07 4.39 -10.77
N LYS A 138 11.96 3.75 -10.34
CA LYS A 138 10.81 4.43 -9.77
C LYS A 138 11.14 5.05 -8.41
N ALA A 139 11.82 4.31 -7.54
CA ALA A 139 12.28 4.82 -6.25
C ALA A 139 13.19 6.04 -6.43
N ALA A 140 14.15 5.97 -7.36
CA ALA A 140 15.07 7.08 -7.63
C ALA A 140 14.36 8.33 -8.17
N ALA A 141 13.24 8.18 -8.89
CA ALA A 141 12.43 9.30 -9.36
C ALA A 141 11.70 10.00 -8.20
N LEU A 142 11.15 9.22 -7.25
CA LEU A 142 10.47 9.75 -6.07
C LEU A 142 11.41 10.57 -5.18
N THR A 143 12.65 10.10 -4.98
CA THR A 143 13.65 10.82 -4.17
C THR A 143 14.03 12.20 -4.75
N LYS A 144 13.82 12.41 -6.06
CA LYS A 144 14.07 13.70 -6.71
C LYS A 144 12.91 14.69 -6.57
N THR A 145 11.70 14.19 -6.26
CA THR A 145 10.50 15.02 -6.12
C THR A 145 10.33 15.55 -4.70
N ASP A 146 10.91 14.88 -3.70
CA ASP A 146 10.91 15.32 -2.29
C ASP A 146 12.07 16.29 -1.94
N LYS A 147 12.87 16.73 -2.92
CA LYS A 147 13.90 17.77 -2.76
C LYS A 147 13.48 19.07 -3.45
#